data_AF-A0A0M3J393-F1
#
_entry.id   AF-A0A0M3J393-F1
#
_cell.length_a   1.000
_cell.length_b   1.000
_cell.length_c   1.000
_cell.angle_alpha   90.00
_cell.angle_beta   90.00
_cell.angle_gamma   90.00
#
_symmetry.space_group_name_H-M   'P 1'
#
loop_
_entity.id
_entity.type
_entity.pdbx_description
1 polymer ?
#
loop_
_entity_poly.entity_id
_entity_poly.type
_entity_poly.pdbx_seq_one_letter_code
_entity_poly.pdbx_strand_id
1 'polypeptide(L)' 'MFESCCEDGGPTADSVKFWFDFLDYMMRVIEDDKHIYTPVLNQFPQELNIGNLSAATLWQLYKTDLQMALEGYYCLL' A
#
# COMPACT_ATOMS: atom_id res chain seq x y z
N MET A 1 21.70 9.61 -1.03
CA MET A 1 21.54 10.00 -2.44
C MET A 1 20.05 9.95 -2.73
N PHE A 2 19.31 10.95 -2.23
CA PHE A 2 17.91 11.12 -2.58
C PHE A 2 17.94 12.08 -3.76
N GLU A 3 17.92 11.49 -4.96
CA GLU A 3 17.79 12.27 -6.18
C GLU A 3 16.43 12.97 -6.14
N SER A 4 16.45 14.28 -6.36
CA SER A 4 15.27 15.14 -6.36
C SER A 4 14.36 14.69 -7.52
N CYS A 5 13.17 14.17 -7.20
CA CYS A 5 12.18 13.66 -8.15
C CYS A 5 11.53 14.74 -9.05
N CYS A 6 12.19 15.88 -9.27
CA CYS A 6 11.58 17.04 -9.93
C CYS A 6 11.75 17.05 -11.45
N GLU A 7 12.36 16.04 -12.06
CA GLU A 7 12.32 15.86 -13.52
C GLU A 7 11.53 14.58 -13.84
N ASP A 8 10.39 14.76 -14.52
CA ASP A 8 9.39 13.77 -14.98
C ASP A 8 8.32 13.23 -14.00
N GLY A 9 8.23 13.73 -12.78
CA GLY A 9 7.31 13.23 -11.74
C GLY A 9 5.84 13.67 -11.85
N GLY A 10 5.20 13.56 -13.02
CA GLY A 10 3.74 13.72 -13.25
C GLY A 10 3.05 12.36 -13.44
N PRO A 11 1.72 12.19 -13.23
CA PRO A 11 1.11 10.89 -13.43
C PRO A 11 0.92 10.69 -14.94
N THR A 12 1.91 10.10 -15.59
CA THR A 12 1.77 9.61 -16.97
C THR A 12 0.86 8.37 -16.95
N ALA A 13 0.32 7.93 -18.09
CA ALA A 13 -0.58 6.75 -18.14
C ALA A 13 0.02 5.48 -17.47
N ASP A 14 1.34 5.44 -17.29
CA ASP A 14 2.08 4.40 -16.57
C ASP A 14 2.06 4.56 -15.02
N SER A 15 1.82 5.76 -14.47
CA SER A 15 1.79 5.99 -13.02
C SER A 15 0.51 5.49 -12.35
N VAL A 16 -0.65 5.66 -13.02
CA VAL A 16 -1.93 5.16 -12.50
C VAL A 16 -1.93 3.63 -12.52
N LYS A 17 -1.35 3.05 -13.57
CA LYS A 17 -1.13 1.61 -13.67
C LYS A 17 -0.25 1.10 -12.52
N PHE A 18 0.82 1.82 -12.15
CA PHE A 18 1.65 1.47 -10.99
C PHE A 18 0.83 1.33 -9.71
N TRP A 19 -0.04 2.31 -9.40
CA TRP A 19 -0.88 2.25 -8.19
C TRP A 19 -1.85 1.05 -8.22
N PHE A 20 -2.43 0.74 -9.38
CA PHE A 20 -3.27 -0.45 -9.55
C PHE A 20 -2.50 -1.76 -9.39
N ASP A 21 -1.32 -1.88 -10.00
CA ASP A 21 -0.46 -3.06 -9.86
C ASP A 21 0.01 -3.21 -8.40
N PHE A 22 0.35 -2.11 -7.74
CA PHE A 22 0.77 -2.11 -6.34
C PHE A 22 -0.37 -2.53 -5.41
N LEU A 23 -1.60 -2.10 -5.68
CA LEU A 23 -2.79 -2.57 -4.97
C LEU A 23 -3.00 -4.08 -5.16
N ASP A 24 -2.80 -4.63 -6.36
CA ASP A 24 -2.87 -6.07 -6.60
C ASP A 24 -1.81 -6.84 -5.77
N TYR A 25 -0.57 -6.37 -5.75
CA TYR A 25 0.47 -6.97 -4.91
C TYR A 25 0.14 -6.89 -3.41
N MET A 26 -0.36 -5.74 -2.95
CA MET A 26 -0.80 -5.56 -1.57
C MET A 26 -1.92 -6.55 -1.21
N MET A 27 -2.90 -6.73 -2.09
CA MET A 27 -4.00 -7.69 -1.87
C MET A 27 -3.50 -9.13 -1.76
N ARG A 28 -2.48 -9.52 -2.54
CA ARG A 28 -1.86 -10.85 -2.42
C ARG A 28 -1.20 -11.08 -1.08
N VAL A 29 -0.47 -10.07 -0.56
CA VAL A 29 0.15 -10.14 0.77
C VAL A 29 -0.91 -10.26 1.87
N ILE A 30 -1.98 -9.44 1.80
CA ILE A 30 -3.10 -9.51 2.76
C ILE A 30 -3.77 -10.89 2.73
N GLU A 31 -3.91 -11.48 1.55
CA GLU A 31 -4.52 -12.80 1.38
C GLU A 31 -3.65 -13.90 2.02
N ASP A 32 -2.33 -13.85 1.85
CA ASP A 32 -1.39 -14.76 2.51
C ASP A 32 -1.41 -14.55 4.04
N ASP A 33 -1.43 -13.31 4.52
CA ASP A 33 -1.53 -12.97 5.94
C ASP A 33 -2.81 -13.52 6.58
N LYS A 34 -3.92 -13.48 5.84
CA LYS A 34 -5.21 -14.00 6.30
C LYS A 34 -5.27 -15.53 6.27
N HIS A 35 -4.80 -16.18 5.21
CA HIS A 35 -5.05 -17.61 5.00
C HIS A 35 -3.88 -18.52 5.44
N ILE A 36 -2.65 -18.00 5.41
CA ILE A 36 -1.44 -18.76 5.75
C ILE A 36 -0.98 -18.39 7.15
N TYR A 37 -0.81 -17.09 7.43
CA TYR A 37 -0.18 -16.67 8.68
C TYR A 37 -1.14 -16.57 9.86
N THR A 38 -2.38 -16.10 9.66
CA THR A 38 -3.37 -15.99 10.74
C THR A 38 -3.65 -17.34 11.45
N PRO A 39 -3.81 -18.48 10.76
CA PRO A 39 -4.00 -19.77 11.43
C PRO A 39 -2.79 -20.22 12.26
N VAL A 40 -1.58 -19.87 11.82
CA VAL A 40 -0.32 -20.24 12.49
C VAL A 40 -0.06 -19.35 13.70
N LEU A 41 -0.35 -18.06 13.58
CA LEU A 41 -0.12 -17.03 14.61
C LEU A 41 -1.41 -16.75 15.41
N ASN A 42 -2.03 -17.81 15.94
CA ASN A 42 -3.32 -17.77 16.61
C ASN A 42 -3.25 -17.95 18.14
N GLN A 43 -2.16 -17.53 18.77
CA GLN A 43 -1.94 -17.68 20.22
C GLN A 43 -2.87 -16.77 21.06
N PHE A 44 -3.31 -15.64 20.50
CA PHE A 44 -4.19 -14.66 21.15
C PHE A 44 -5.34 -14.25 20.22
N PRO A 45 -6.27 -15.15 19.88
CA PRO A 45 -7.29 -14.94 18.83
C PRO A 45 -8.24 -13.74 19.08
N GLN A 46 -8.38 -13.31 20.34
CA GLN A 46 -9.21 -12.17 20.73
C GLN A 46 -8.47 -10.83 20.63
N GLU A 47 -7.14 -10.86 20.68
CA GLU A 47 -6.29 -9.66 20.72
C GLU A 47 -5.58 -9.42 19.38
N LEU A 48 -5.30 -10.50 18.65
CA LEU A 48 -4.49 -10.46 17.43
C LEU A 48 -5.12 -11.29 16.31
N ASN A 49 -5.40 -10.63 15.20
CA ASN A 49 -5.69 -11.26 13.92
C ASN A 49 -4.76 -10.65 12.87
N ILE A 50 -3.83 -11.45 12.35
CA ILE A 50 -2.77 -10.99 11.45
C ILE A 50 -3.34 -10.44 10.14
N GLY A 51 -4.33 -11.11 9.55
CA GLY A 51 -4.99 -10.63 8.33
C GLY A 51 -5.64 -9.25 8.50
N ASN A 52 -6.33 -9.03 9.63
CA ASN A 52 -6.96 -7.73 9.92
C ASN A 52 -5.91 -6.64 10.18
N LEU A 53 -4.85 -6.96 10.93
CA LEU A 53 -3.76 -6.02 11.20
C LEU A 53 -3.05 -5.63 9.90
N SER A 54 -2.71 -6.62 9.07
CA SER A 54 -2.07 -6.42 7.77
C SER A 54 -2.91 -5.52 6.86
N ALA A 55 -4.20 -5.81 6.71
CA ALA A 55 -5.11 -5.01 5.90
C ALA A 55 -5.19 -3.55 6.39
N ALA A 56 -5.33 -3.33 7.69
CA ALA A 56 -5.39 -1.98 8.26
C ALA A 56 -4.09 -1.19 8.03
N THR A 57 -2.94 -1.82 8.28
CA THR A 57 -1.63 -1.20 8.13
C THR A 57 -1.32 -0.88 6.66
N LEU A 58 -1.45 -1.87 5.77
CA LEU A 58 -1.11 -1.71 4.36
C LEU A 58 -2.03 -0.69 3.67
N TRP A 59 -3.34 -0.72 3.96
CA TRP A 59 -4.27 0.27 3.44
C TRP A 59 -3.93 1.69 3.92
N GLN A 60 -3.60 1.84 5.21
CA GLN A 60 -3.26 3.15 5.77
C GLN A 60 -2.01 3.75 5.10
N LEU A 61 -0.99 2.93 4.82
CA LEU A 61 0.21 3.37 4.12
C LEU A 61 -0.07 3.67 2.65
N TYR A 62 -0.70 2.74 1.93
CA TYR A 62 -1.04 2.90 0.51
C TYR A 62 -1.85 4.17 0.25
N LYS A 63 -2.90 4.42 1.04
CA LYS A 63 -3.73 5.62 0.84
C LYS A 63 -2.98 6.91 1.15
N THR A 64 -2.03 6.88 2.10
CA THR A 64 -1.22 8.04 2.46
C THR A 64 -0.26 8.38 1.33
N ASP A 65 0.43 7.37 0.79
CA ASP A 65 1.34 7.55 -0.34
C ASP A 65 0.60 7.98 -1.61
N LEU A 66 -0.57 7.38 -1.88
CA LEU A 66 -1.41 7.78 -3.00
C LEU A 66 -1.91 9.22 -2.86
N GLN A 67 -2.33 9.63 -1.66
CA GLN A 67 -2.74 11.01 -1.39
C GLN A 67 -1.57 11.98 -1.63
N MET A 68 -0.38 11.69 -1.10
CA MET A 68 0.80 12.54 -1.30
C MET A 68 1.19 12.64 -2.77
N ALA A 69 1.12 11.53 -3.52
CA ALA A 69 1.39 11.54 -4.96
C ALA A 69 0.39 12.43 -5.70
N LEU A 70 -0.92 12.26 -5.41
CA LEU A 70 -1.98 13.09 -6.00
C LEU A 70 -1.84 14.57 -5.65
N GLU A 71 -1.59 14.91 -4.38
CA GLU A 71 -1.40 16.30 -3.93
C GLU A 71 -0.14 16.94 -4.50
N GLY A 72 0.97 16.19 -4.59
CA GLY A 72 2.19 16.65 -5.25
C GLY A 72 1.95 17.02 -6.71
N TYR A 73 1.12 16.25 -7.42
CA TYR A 73 0.69 16.60 -8.78
C TYR A 73 -0.14 17.90 -8.84
N TYR A 74 -0.98 18.17 -7.84
CA TYR A 74 -1.76 19.42 -7.78
C TYR A 74 -0.93 20.65 -7.35
N CYS A 75 0.19 20.46 -6.63
CA CYS A 75 1.03 21.56 -6.15
C CYS A 75 2.05 22.05 -7.21
N LEU A 76 2.30 21.24 -8.24
CA LEU A 76 3.16 21.57 -9.39
C LEU A 76 2.38 22.16 -10.59
N LEU A 77 1.05 22.28 -10.49
CA LEU A 77 0.16 22.97 -11.44
C LEU A 77 -0.16 24.39 -10.96
#